data_AF-A0A3C1TCR0-F1
#
_entry.id   AF-A0A3C1TCR0-F1
#
_cell.length_a   1.000
_cell.length_b   1.000
_cell.length_c   1.000
_cell.angle_alpha   90.00
_cell.angle_beta   90.00
_cell.angle_gamma   90.00
#
_symmetry.space_group_name_H-M   'P 1'
#
loop_
_entity.id
_entity.type
_entity.pdbx_description
1 polymer ?
#
loop_
_entity_poly.entity_id
_entity_poly.type
_entity_poly.pdbx_seq_one_letter_code
_entity_poly.pdbx_strand_id
1 'polypeptide(L)'
;MEALSPLLYSGLGSIIYALIKFDGRMQSEESLNARLILLDQGPLGVQAVHSFQLCEHYRKSVEEAYHSAMNCFVSHKKELNHEVKQYFIGVMRKIVKSDNRVTRKEVEFLKKFREDLHNI
;
A
#
# COMPACT_ATOMS: atom_id res chain seq x y z
N MET A 1 2.36 -12.70 -15.65
CA MET A 1 2.95 -11.40 -15.30
C MET A 1 4.45 -11.49 -15.49
N GLU A 2 5.06 -10.50 -16.17
CA GLU A 2 6.51 -10.29 -16.12
C GLU A 2 6.97 -10.09 -14.67
N ALA A 3 8.27 -10.31 -14.42
CA ALA A 3 8.84 -10.08 -13.09
C ALA A 3 8.74 -8.58 -12.73
N LEU A 4 7.86 -8.25 -11.79
CA LEU A 4 7.70 -6.88 -11.31
C LEU A 4 8.91 -6.45 -10.49
N SER A 5 9.29 -5.19 -10.64
CA SER A 5 10.32 -4.56 -9.82
C SER A 5 9.94 -4.64 -8.34
N PRO A 6 10.88 -5.05 -7.46
CA PRO A 6 10.71 -4.97 -6.01
C PRO A 6 10.34 -3.56 -5.54
N LEU A 7 10.71 -2.52 -6.30
CA LEU A 7 10.41 -1.13 -5.95
C LEU A 7 8.92 -0.79 -6.07
N LEU A 8 8.17 -1.46 -6.94
CA LEU A 8 6.70 -1.36 -6.95
C LEU A 8 6.10 -1.92 -5.65
N TYR A 9 6.66 -3.00 -5.12
CA TYR A 9 6.24 -3.57 -3.83
C TYR A 9 6.68 -2.72 -2.64
N SER A 10 7.82 -2.02 -2.72
CA SER A 10 8.15 -0.97 -1.74
C SER A 10 7.09 0.14 -1.73
N GLY A 11 6.62 0.54 -2.93
CA GLY A 11 5.51 1.48 -3.05
C GLY A 11 4.24 0.95 -2.39
N LEU A 12 3.90 -0.32 -2.64
CA LEU A 12 2.75 -1.00 -2.04
C LEU A 12 2.82 -1.02 -0.51
N GLY A 13 3.97 -1.37 0.08
CA GLY A 13 4.15 -1.34 1.53
C GLY A 13 3.98 0.05 2.13
N SER A 14 4.50 1.07 1.45
CA SER A 14 4.42 2.47 1.91
C SER A 14 2.99 3.02 1.85
N ILE A 15 2.21 2.71 0.79
CA ILE A 15 0.82 3.18 0.69
C ILE A 15 -0.11 2.48 1.70
N ILE A 16 0.16 1.21 2.00
CA ILE A 16 -0.59 0.45 3.01
C ILE A 16 -0.32 0.99 4.42
N TYR A 17 0.93 1.37 4.72
CA TYR A 17 1.24 2.07 5.95
C TYR A 17 0.46 3.39 6.07
N ALA A 18 0.43 4.18 5.00
CA ALA A 18 -0.30 5.45 4.96
C ALA A 18 -1.81 5.25 5.18
N LEU A 19 -2.40 4.19 4.62
CA LEU A 19 -3.81 3.83 4.81
C LEU A 19 -4.11 3.53 6.28
N ILE A 20 -3.35 2.63 6.91
CA ILE A 20 -3.61 2.19 8.30
C ILE A 20 -3.37 3.32 9.29
N LYS A 21 -2.40 4.20 9.01
CA LYS A 21 -2.12 5.35 9.88
C LYS A 21 -3.09 6.52 9.66
N PHE A 22 -3.92 6.48 8.62
CA PHE A 22 -4.68 7.64 8.13
C PHE A 22 -5.61 8.25 9.19
N ASP A 23 -6.19 7.43 10.07
CA ASP A 23 -7.07 7.88 11.14
C ASP A 23 -6.32 8.41 12.38
N GLY A 24 -4.99 8.36 12.36
CA GLY A 24 -4.10 8.78 13.45
C GLY A 24 -3.84 7.70 14.50
N ARG A 25 -4.39 6.49 14.35
CA ARG A 25 -4.23 5.39 15.29
C ARG A 25 -3.93 4.10 14.54
N MET A 26 -2.65 3.83 14.32
CA MET A 26 -2.26 2.49 13.88
C MET A 26 -2.51 1.48 15.02
N GLN A 27 -3.53 0.64 14.86
CA GLN A 27 -3.80 -0.44 15.81
C GLN A 27 -2.87 -1.63 15.53
N SER A 28 -2.44 -2.33 16.58
CA SER A 28 -1.53 -3.47 16.46
C SER A 28 -2.10 -4.60 15.59
N GLU A 29 -3.43 -4.79 15.64
CA GLU A 29 -4.15 -5.80 14.88
C GLU A 29 -4.23 -5.45 13.37
N GLU A 30 -4.59 -4.22 13.02
CA GLU A 30 -4.61 -3.73 11.63
C GLU A 30 -3.22 -3.84 10.98
N SER A 31 -2.19 -3.42 11.73
CA SER A 31 -0.79 -3.50 11.32
C SER A 31 -0.36 -4.95 11.09
N LEU A 32 -0.76 -5.89 11.96
CA LEU A 32 -0.49 -7.32 11.79
C LEU A 32 -1.23 -7.90 10.56
N ASN A 33 -2.52 -7.64 10.43
CA ASN A 33 -3.35 -8.13 9.34
C ASN A 33 -2.84 -7.64 7.98
N ALA A 34 -2.44 -6.37 7.89
CA ALA A 34 -1.84 -5.83 6.68
C ALA A 34 -0.53 -6.51 6.29
N ARG A 35 0.35 -6.80 7.27
CA ARG A 35 1.59 -7.55 7.00
C ARG A 35 1.31 -8.98 6.53
N LEU A 36 0.34 -9.68 7.12
CA LEU A 36 -0.06 -11.01 6.66
C LEU A 36 -0.60 -10.97 5.23
N ILE A 37 -1.47 -10.01 4.92
CA ILE A 37 -1.99 -9.81 3.56
C ILE A 37 -0.86 -9.49 2.57
N LEU A 38 0.15 -8.72 2.99
CA LEU A 38 1.32 -8.44 2.16
C LEU A 38 2.15 -9.70 1.90
N LEU A 39 2.38 -10.54 2.91
CA LEU A 39 3.11 -11.81 2.74
C LEU A 39 2.39 -12.79 1.80
N ASP A 40 1.04 -12.76 1.78
CA ASP A 40 0.24 -13.56 0.83
C ASP A 40 0.47 -13.18 -0.65
N GLN A 41 1.15 -12.07 -0.95
CA GLN A 41 1.42 -11.62 -2.31
C GLN A 41 2.60 -12.33 -2.98
N GLY A 42 3.11 -13.40 -2.37
CA GLY A 42 4.22 -14.19 -2.88
C GLY A 42 5.59 -13.58 -2.52
N PRO A 43 6.68 -13.96 -3.22
CA PRO A 43 8.05 -13.60 -2.83
C PRO A 43 8.30 -12.10 -2.69
N LEU A 44 7.66 -11.27 -3.52
CA LEU A 44 7.77 -9.81 -3.47
C LEU A 44 6.94 -9.17 -2.34
N GLY A 45 6.02 -9.93 -1.73
CA GLY A 45 5.31 -9.53 -0.52
C GLY A 45 6.22 -9.19 0.65
N VAL A 46 7.36 -9.90 0.77
CA VAL A 46 8.40 -9.62 1.77
C VAL A 46 8.96 -8.21 1.60
N GLN A 47 9.16 -7.76 0.35
CA GLN A 47 9.64 -6.40 0.08
C GLN A 47 8.62 -5.35 0.51
N ALA A 48 7.33 -5.60 0.29
CA ALA A 48 6.27 -4.71 0.76
C ALA A 48 6.21 -4.65 2.29
N VAL A 49 6.34 -5.79 2.98
CA VAL A 49 6.44 -5.82 4.46
C VAL A 49 7.64 -5.03 4.95
N HIS A 50 8.81 -5.20 4.33
CA HIS A 50 10.01 -4.47 4.73
C HIS A 50 9.81 -2.96 4.58
N SER A 51 9.25 -2.51 3.45
CA SER A 51 8.97 -1.09 3.24
C SER A 51 7.93 -0.53 4.22
N PHE A 52 6.92 -1.32 4.58
CA PHE A 52 5.95 -0.97 5.61
C PHE A 52 6.63 -0.78 6.97
N GLN A 53 7.47 -1.73 7.38
CA GLN A 53 8.22 -1.67 8.64
C GLN A 53 9.21 -0.50 8.69
N LEU A 54 9.82 -0.14 7.55
CA LEU A 54 10.64 1.07 7.47
C LEU A 54 9.81 2.33 7.76
N CYS A 55 8.58 2.41 7.25
CA CYS A 55 7.68 3.53 7.57
C CYS A 55 7.32 3.56 9.06
N GLU A 56 7.05 2.41 9.67
CA GLU A 56 6.84 2.28 11.12
C GLU A 56 8.07 2.74 11.93
N HIS A 57 9.24 2.22 11.58
CA HIS A 57 10.51 2.49 12.27
C HIS A 57 10.85 3.99 12.27
N TYR A 58 10.74 4.64 11.12
CA TYR A 58 10.98 6.08 10.99
C TYR A 58 9.77 6.95 11.36
N ARG A 59 8.67 6.34 11.79
CA ARG A 59 7.43 7.02 12.18
C ARG A 59 6.89 7.99 11.13
N LYS A 60 7.11 7.68 9.84
CA LYS A 60 6.76 8.54 8.71
C LYS A 60 5.33 9.07 8.83
N SER A 61 5.09 10.33 8.48
CA SER A 61 3.73 10.85 8.37
C SER A 61 2.93 10.09 7.29
N VAL A 62 1.61 10.22 7.34
CA VAL A 62 0.72 9.67 6.29
C VAL A 62 1.14 10.21 4.92
N GLU A 63 1.40 11.52 4.85
CA GLU A 63 1.80 12.23 3.63
C GLU A 63 3.16 11.77 3.13
N GLU A 64 4.16 11.62 4.02
CA GLU A 64 5.50 11.13 3.66
C GLU A 64 5.44 9.71 3.08
N ALA A 65 4.66 8.83 3.71
CA ALA A 65 4.49 7.46 3.24
C ALA A 65 3.72 7.40 1.90
N TYR A 66 2.66 8.20 1.76
CA TYR A 66 1.91 8.34 0.51
C TYR A 66 2.81 8.83 -0.63
N HIS A 67 3.57 9.90 -0.38
CA HIS A 67 4.47 10.49 -1.36
C HIS A 67 5.60 9.52 -1.75
N SER A 68 6.18 8.81 -0.77
CA SER A 68 7.16 7.74 -1.02
C SER A 68 6.58 6.67 -1.95
N ALA A 69 5.34 6.24 -1.69
CA ALA A 69 4.67 5.25 -2.52
C ALA A 69 4.46 5.74 -3.96
N MET A 70 3.96 6.97 -4.12
CA MET A 70 3.72 7.52 -5.45
C MET A 70 5.00 7.69 -6.26
N ASN A 71 6.09 8.09 -5.62
CA ASN A 71 7.39 8.18 -6.29
C ASN A 71 7.86 6.80 -6.80
N CYS A 72 7.70 5.74 -6.00
CA CYS A 72 8.00 4.38 -6.46
C CYS A 72 7.18 4.01 -7.71
N PHE A 73 5.88 4.30 -7.71
CA PHE A 73 4.99 3.99 -8.84
C PHE A 73 5.33 4.81 -10.09
N VAL A 74 5.58 6.12 -9.96
CA VAL A 74 5.96 7.01 -11.07
C VAL A 74 7.30 6.59 -11.68
N SER A 75 8.30 6.32 -10.85
CA SER A 75 9.63 5.91 -11.32
C SER A 75 9.62 4.57 -12.08
N HIS A 76 8.61 3.72 -11.82
CA HIS A 76 8.45 2.41 -12.45
C HIS A 76 7.19 2.31 -13.31
N LYS A 77 6.70 3.45 -13.84
CA LYS A 77 5.43 3.51 -14.60
C LYS A 77 5.34 2.55 -15.79
N LYS A 78 6.48 2.17 -16.39
CA LYS A 78 6.53 1.22 -17.51
C LYS A 78 6.03 -0.18 -17.12
N GLU A 79 6.25 -0.57 -15.87
CA GLU A 79 5.82 -1.85 -15.31
C GLU A 79 4.41 -1.77 -14.72
N LEU A 80 3.92 -0.55 -14.45
CA LEU A 80 2.62 -0.28 -13.84
C LEU A 80 1.49 -0.29 -14.89
N ASN A 81 1.32 -1.41 -15.59
CA ASN A 81 0.24 -1.59 -16.55
C ASN A 81 -1.13 -1.74 -15.86
N HIS A 82 -2.21 -1.80 -16.65
CA HIS A 82 -3.57 -1.88 -16.11
C HIS A 82 -3.78 -3.06 -15.14
N GLU A 83 -3.24 -4.24 -15.45
CA GLU A 83 -3.36 -5.43 -14.61
C GLU A 83 -2.68 -5.23 -13.26
N VAL A 84 -1.47 -4.68 -13.25
CA VAL A 84 -0.70 -4.40 -12.03
C VAL A 84 -1.40 -3.36 -11.17
N LYS A 85 -1.96 -2.30 -11.79
CA LYS A 85 -2.75 -1.29 -11.06
C LYS A 85 -3.96 -1.92 -10.39
N GLN A 86 -4.74 -2.73 -11.12
CA GLN A 86 -5.92 -3.41 -10.55
C GLN A 86 -5.52 -4.37 -9.43
N TYR A 87 -4.39 -5.07 -9.59
CA TYR A 87 -3.84 -5.93 -8.57
C TYR A 87 -3.53 -5.17 -7.27
N PHE A 88 -2.78 -4.06 -7.31
CA PHE A 88 -2.48 -3.26 -6.12
C PHE A 88 -3.71 -2.64 -5.47
N ILE A 89 -4.67 -2.15 -6.28
CA ILE A 89 -5.97 -1.70 -5.77
C ILE A 89 -6.72 -2.85 -5.08
N GLY A 90 -6.62 -4.07 -5.61
CA GLY A 90 -7.18 -5.28 -5.03
C GLY A 90 -6.58 -5.61 -3.66
N VAL A 91 -5.26 -5.52 -3.53
CA VAL A 91 -4.56 -5.73 -2.24
C VAL A 91 -5.02 -4.70 -1.20
N MET A 92 -5.06 -3.41 -1.57
CA MET A 92 -5.55 -2.34 -0.70
C MET A 92 -7.00 -2.58 -0.25
N ARG A 93 -7.87 -3.03 -1.16
CA ARG A 93 -9.25 -3.40 -0.83
C ARG A 93 -9.33 -4.57 0.14
N LYS A 94 -8.46 -5.58 0.00
CA LYS A 94 -8.40 -6.73 0.92
C LYS A 94 -8.06 -6.26 2.34
N ILE A 95 -7.15 -5.30 2.47
CA ILE A 95 -6.76 -4.73 3.77
C ILE A 95 -7.90 -3.96 4.40
N VAL A 96 -8.52 -3.02 3.66
CA VAL A 96 -9.69 -2.27 4.16
C VAL A 96 -10.79 -3.23 4.61
N LYS A 97 -11.10 -4.27 3.82
CA LYS A 97 -12.14 -5.27 4.17
C LYS A 97 -11.75 -6.23 5.29
N SER A 98 -10.47 -6.34 5.63
CA SER A 98 -10.01 -7.19 6.74
C SER A 98 -10.27 -6.55 8.10
N ASP A 99 -10.47 -5.23 8.13
CA ASP A 99 -10.97 -4.54 9.31
C ASP A 99 -12.50 -4.66 9.37
N ASN A 100 -13.00 -5.05 10.54
CA ASN A 100 -14.43 -5.13 10.84
C ASN A 100 -15.11 -3.75 10.88
N ARG A 101 -14.35 -2.64 10.82
CA ARG A 101 -14.86 -1.28 10.93
C ARG A 101 -14.33 -0.34 9.83
N VAL A 102 -14.56 -0.70 8.57
CA VAL A 102 -14.29 0.19 7.42
C VAL A 102 -14.85 1.58 7.66
N THR A 103 -13.97 2.57 7.74
CA THR A 103 -14.32 3.97 7.96
C THR A 103 -14.54 4.69 6.63
N ARG A 104 -15.35 5.76 6.64
CA ARG A 104 -15.51 6.64 5.47
C ARG A 104 -14.17 7.21 4.99
N LYS A 105 -13.26 7.48 5.92
CA LYS A 105 -11.93 8.03 5.67
C LYS A 105 -11.06 7.08 4.85
N GLU A 106 -11.06 5.78 5.16
CA GLU A 106 -10.33 4.77 4.39
C GLU A 106 -10.91 4.57 2.99
N VAL A 107 -12.23 4.67 2.85
CA VAL A 107 -12.90 4.63 1.54
C VAL A 107 -12.49 5.84 0.68
N GLU A 108 -12.44 7.03 1.27
CA GLU A 108 -11.97 8.26 0.60
C GLU A 108 -10.48 8.15 0.24
N PHE A 109 -9.66 7.60 1.13
CA PHE A 109 -8.25 7.33 0.87
C PHE A 109 -8.08 6.38 -0.33
N LEU A 110 -8.79 5.27 -0.34
CA LEU A 110 -8.73 4.28 -1.42
C LEU A 110 -9.21 4.89 -2.75
N LYS A 111 -10.25 5.73 -2.71
CA LYS A 111 -10.74 6.46 -3.89
C LYS A 111 -9.64 7.37 -4.46
N LYS A 112 -9.01 8.19 -3.61
CA LYS A 112 -7.91 9.07 -4.00
C LYS A 112 -6.73 8.27 -4.56
N PHE A 113 -6.32 7.20 -3.88
CA PHE A 113 -5.24 6.32 -4.35
C PHE A 113 -5.53 5.74 -5.74
N ARG A 114 -6.76 5.27 -5.97
CA ARG A 114 -7.16 4.74 -7.27
C ARG A 114 -7.07 5.80 -8.37
N GLU A 115 -7.52 7.02 -8.09
CA GLU A 115 -7.46 8.15 -9.05
C GLU A 115 -6.01 8.53 -9.35
N ASP A 116 -5.16 8.67 -8.34
CA ASP A 116 -3.75 8.99 -8.50
C ASP A 116 -3.01 7.89 -9.28
N LEU A 117 -3.26 6.61 -8.96
CA LEU A 117 -2.64 5.47 -9.65
C LEU A 117 -3.12 5.36 -11.11
N HIS A 118 -4.36 5.74 -11.40
CA HIS A 118 -4.88 5.77 -12.76
C HIS A 118 -4.13 6.78 -13.63
N ASN A 119 -3.74 7.91 -13.05
CA ASN A 119 -3.07 9.02 -13.74
C ASN A 119 -1.56 8.84 -13.96
N ILE A 120 -0.96 7.73 -13.51
CA ILE A 120 0.46 7.37 -13.75
C ILE A 120 0.62 6.63 -15.06
#